data_AF-A0A7C1QIE1-F1
#
_entry.id   AF-A0A7C1QIE1-F1
#
_cell.length_a   1.000
_cell.length_b   1.000
_cell.length_c   1.000
_cell.angle_alpha   90.00
_cell.angle_beta   90.00
_cell.angle_gamma   90.00
#
_symmetry.space_group_name_H-M   'P 1'
#
loop_
_entity.id
_entity.type
_entity.pdbx_description
1 polymer ?
#
loop_
_entity_poly.entity_id
_entity_poly.type
_entity_poly.pdbx_seq_one_letter_code
_entity_poly.pdbx_strand_id
1 'polypeptide(L)'
;MKNRSNAHTFHIPVMGIGFTIDAPMKVAQYGISSVISLGDDALIEKMRELYSRKFNISFKPISDKIDDFRAKRITAYLNLMDKIVREKFEELKSSILNKDSELKKYIEMLPDFSMLKKEFYRIVNDNDYVKKVRNWVQNNLPTGSIDVNIMTKVDKENYNKKGKLPIEYNDAHAALRGFAMSDLESSIILSAGLNPRLYGYIENFKDFYPDEKGQIKKKIAIKVSDYRSAGCFEPNSVLSLRNHYHLLS
;
A
#
# COMPACT_ATOMS: atom_id res chain seq x y z
N MET A 1 18.30 -3.43 -12.07
CA MET A 1 17.28 -3.14 -11.03
C MET A 1 18.01 -2.68 -9.76
N LYS A 2 17.79 -1.45 -9.27
CA LYS A 2 18.25 -1.09 -7.91
C LYS A 2 17.41 -1.94 -6.96
N ASN A 3 18.04 -2.91 -6.28
CA ASN A 3 17.43 -3.56 -5.12
C ASN A 3 17.05 -2.44 -4.16
N ARG A 4 15.76 -2.13 -4.03
CA ARG A 4 15.27 -1.36 -2.88
C ARG A 4 15.61 -2.23 -1.68
N SER A 5 16.65 -1.88 -0.95
CA SER A 5 16.98 -2.51 0.33
C SER A 5 15.78 -2.30 1.23
N ASN A 6 14.94 -3.32 1.38
CA ASN A 6 13.83 -3.28 2.32
C ASN A 6 14.42 -2.99 3.69
N ALA A 7 14.04 -1.85 4.28
CA ALA A 7 14.54 -1.45 5.58
C ALA A 7 14.14 -2.46 6.68
N HIS A 8 12.97 -3.10 6.51
CA HIS A 8 12.46 -4.14 7.38
C HIS A 8 12.23 -5.44 6.63
N THR A 9 12.49 -6.56 7.31
CA THR A 9 12.22 -7.92 6.82
C THR A 9 10.77 -8.36 7.04
N PHE A 10 10.00 -7.62 7.86
CA PHE A 10 8.59 -7.90 8.11
C PHE A 10 7.67 -6.89 7.43
N HIS A 11 6.45 -7.33 7.15
CA HIS A 11 5.34 -6.52 6.66
C HIS A 11 4.07 -6.88 7.43
N ILE A 12 3.15 -5.95 7.58
CA ILE A 12 1.85 -6.22 8.22
C ILE A 12 0.95 -6.88 7.16
N PRO A 13 0.55 -8.16 7.34
CA PRO A 13 -0.21 -8.89 6.33
C PRO A 13 -1.67 -8.40 6.28
N VAL A 14 -2.44 -8.97 5.35
CA VAL A 14 -3.89 -8.79 5.31
C VAL A 14 -4.50 -9.29 6.63
N MET A 15 -5.10 -8.38 7.39
CA MET A 15 -5.92 -8.70 8.56
C MET A 15 -7.38 -8.30 8.30
N GLY A 16 -8.26 -8.49 9.29
CA GLY A 16 -9.66 -8.07 9.20
C GLY A 16 -9.80 -6.59 8.86
N ILE A 17 -10.90 -6.22 8.19
CA ILE A 17 -11.09 -4.92 7.52
C ILE A 17 -10.79 -3.73 8.45
N GLY A 18 -11.20 -3.79 9.72
CA GLY A 18 -10.96 -2.71 10.69
C GLY A 18 -9.55 -2.67 11.31
N PHE A 19 -8.78 -3.77 11.28
CA PHE A 19 -7.52 -3.86 12.03
C PHE A 19 -6.35 -3.14 11.34
N THR A 20 -6.32 -3.18 10.01
CA THR A 20 -5.20 -2.66 9.21
C THR A 20 -5.54 -1.42 8.41
N ILE A 21 -6.80 -0.95 8.45
CA ILE A 21 -7.30 0.14 7.61
C ILE A 21 -6.44 1.40 7.68
N ASP A 22 -5.87 1.71 8.85
CA ASP A 22 -5.03 2.88 9.07
C ASP A 22 -3.57 2.56 9.43
N ALA A 23 -3.18 1.27 9.37
CA ALA A 23 -1.82 0.84 9.67
C ALA A 23 -0.77 1.58 8.83
N PRO A 24 -0.95 1.79 7.51
CA PRO A 24 0.05 2.50 6.71
C PRO A 24 0.31 3.92 7.20
N MET A 25 -0.71 4.64 7.69
CA MET A 25 -0.55 5.98 8.25
C MET A 25 0.28 6.01 9.54
N LYS A 26 0.48 4.86 10.20
CA LYS A 26 1.24 4.74 11.45
C LYS A 26 2.66 4.24 11.23
N VAL A 27 2.87 3.35 10.24
CA VAL A 27 4.13 2.61 10.10
C VAL A 27 4.87 2.83 8.79
N ALA A 28 4.23 3.35 7.73
CA ALA A 28 4.86 3.44 6.42
C ALA A 28 6.02 4.46 6.36
N GLN A 29 5.98 5.51 7.18
CA GLN A 29 7.10 6.45 7.35
C GLN A 29 8.38 5.76 7.87
N TYR A 30 8.23 4.62 8.54
CA TYR A 30 9.32 3.77 9.02
C TYR A 30 9.65 2.65 8.04
N GLY A 31 9.31 2.75 6.75
CA GLY A 31 9.65 1.70 5.78
C GLY A 31 8.91 0.37 5.98
N ILE A 32 7.98 0.27 6.93
CA ILE A 32 7.20 -0.96 7.17
C ILE A 32 6.02 -0.98 6.21
N SER A 33 5.99 -2.01 5.37
CA SER A 33 4.90 -2.21 4.41
C SER A 33 3.68 -2.83 5.09
N SER A 34 2.49 -2.44 4.67
CA SER A 34 1.24 -2.95 5.25
C SER A 34 0.14 -3.07 4.21
N VAL A 35 -0.79 -4.00 4.44
CA VAL A 35 -1.90 -4.27 3.52
C VAL A 35 -3.22 -3.82 4.11
N ILE A 36 -4.02 -3.06 3.35
CA ILE A 36 -5.38 -2.68 3.74
C ILE A 36 -6.43 -3.47 2.95
N SER A 37 -7.56 -3.81 3.56
CA SER A 37 -8.68 -4.47 2.86
C SER A 37 -9.66 -3.44 2.28
N LEU A 38 -10.02 -3.60 1.01
CA LEU A 38 -10.98 -2.72 0.30
C LEU A 38 -12.44 -3.23 0.36
N GLY A 39 -12.72 -4.17 1.27
CA GLY A 39 -13.99 -4.88 1.34
C GLY A 39 -15.19 -4.05 1.86
N ASP A 40 -14.94 -2.94 2.57
CA ASP A 40 -15.99 -2.11 3.16
C ASP A 40 -15.75 -0.62 2.85
N ASP A 41 -16.49 -0.07 1.89
CA ASP A 41 -16.34 1.31 1.48
C ASP A 41 -16.96 2.30 2.48
N ALA A 42 -17.93 1.88 3.28
CA ALA A 42 -18.55 2.71 4.31
C ALA A 42 -17.57 2.95 5.47
N LEU A 43 -16.82 1.92 5.87
CA LEU A 43 -15.71 2.08 6.82
C LEU A 43 -14.62 2.99 6.24
N ILE A 44 -14.23 2.77 4.98
CA ILE A 44 -13.23 3.59 4.29
C ILE A 44 -13.62 5.07 4.31
N GLU A 45 -14.89 5.40 4.03
CA GLU A 45 -15.35 6.78 4.03
C GLU A 45 -15.34 7.41 5.44
N LYS A 46 -15.74 6.66 6.47
CA LYS A 46 -15.64 7.10 7.88
C LYS A 46 -14.18 7.36 8.29
N MET A 47 -13.26 6.48 7.87
CA MET A 47 -11.83 6.66 8.13
C MET A 47 -11.27 7.87 7.37
N ARG A 48 -11.72 8.08 6.12
CA ARG A 48 -11.35 9.26 5.34
C ARG A 48 -11.81 10.54 6.02
N GLU A 49 -13.02 10.58 6.56
CA GLU A 49 -13.52 11.73 7.33
C GLU A 49 -12.68 11.99 8.58
N LEU A 50 -12.45 10.96 9.40
CA LEU A 50 -11.66 11.05 10.63
C LEU A 50 -10.27 11.60 10.35
N TYR A 51 -9.57 11.04 9.35
CA TYR A 51 -8.20 11.45 9.03
C TYR A 51 -8.14 12.80 8.33
N SER A 52 -9.13 13.14 7.49
CA SER A 52 -9.18 14.49 6.90
C SER A 52 -9.32 15.55 7.99
N ARG A 53 -10.19 15.33 8.99
CA ARG A 53 -10.33 16.23 10.14
C ARG A 53 -9.05 16.31 10.97
N LYS A 54 -8.44 15.15 11.27
CA LYS A 54 -7.20 15.08 12.08
C LYS A 54 -6.02 15.82 11.45
N PHE A 55 -5.92 15.81 10.13
CA PHE A 55 -4.82 16.45 9.38
C PHE A 55 -5.22 17.78 8.75
N ASN A 56 -6.39 18.33 9.10
CA ASN A 56 -6.90 19.60 8.56
C ASN A 56 -6.95 19.64 7.02
N ILE A 57 -7.35 18.53 6.40
CA ILE A 57 -7.52 18.37 4.95
C ILE A 57 -9.00 18.55 4.60
N SER A 58 -9.29 19.25 3.49
CA SER A 58 -10.65 19.46 3.02
C SER A 58 -11.37 18.12 2.79
N PHE A 59 -12.56 17.99 3.38
CA PHE A 59 -13.37 16.79 3.28
C PHE A 59 -14.74 17.11 2.69
N LYS A 60 -15.04 16.51 1.55
CA LYS A 60 -16.38 16.45 0.98
C LYS A 60 -16.88 15.00 1.06
N PRO A 61 -18.03 14.73 1.71
CA PRO A 61 -18.59 13.37 1.77
C PRO A 61 -18.91 12.83 0.37
N ILE A 62 -18.61 11.57 0.15
CA ILE A 62 -19.06 10.81 -1.02
C ILE A 62 -20.23 9.95 -0.55
N SER A 63 -21.47 10.39 -0.78
CA SER A 63 -22.65 9.62 -0.39
C SER A 63 -22.92 8.45 -1.32
N ASP A 64 -23.69 7.47 -0.85
CA ASP A 64 -24.19 6.32 -1.63
C ASP A 64 -25.11 6.70 -2.81
N LYS A 65 -25.56 7.95 -2.85
CA LYS A 65 -26.34 8.54 -3.96
C LYS A 65 -25.47 8.97 -5.13
N ILE A 66 -24.16 9.11 -4.93
CA ILE A 66 -23.23 9.49 -5.98
C ILE A 66 -22.99 8.29 -6.88
N ASP A 67 -23.05 8.49 -8.20
CA ASP A 67 -22.70 7.45 -9.14
C ASP A 67 -21.27 6.96 -8.89
N ASP A 68 -21.08 5.65 -8.87
CA ASP A 68 -19.81 5.00 -8.57
C ASP A 68 -19.17 5.43 -7.22
N PHE A 69 -20.01 5.65 -6.20
CA PHE A 69 -19.53 6.10 -4.88
C PHE A 69 -18.44 5.20 -4.29
N ARG A 70 -18.54 3.88 -4.48
CA ARG A 70 -17.61 2.90 -3.90
C ARG A 70 -16.19 3.07 -4.44
N ALA A 71 -16.02 3.11 -5.76
CA ALA A 71 -14.70 3.34 -6.35
C ALA A 71 -14.15 4.71 -5.94
N LYS A 72 -15.00 5.76 -5.96
CA LYS A 72 -14.62 7.11 -5.56
C LYS A 72 -14.17 7.21 -4.10
N ARG A 73 -14.85 6.55 -3.17
CA ARG A 73 -14.46 6.48 -1.74
C ARG A 73 -13.09 5.85 -1.58
N ILE A 74 -12.87 4.72 -2.25
CA ILE A 74 -11.61 3.97 -2.21
C ILE A 74 -10.48 4.81 -2.79
N THR A 75 -10.64 5.38 -3.99
CA THR A 75 -9.64 6.27 -4.61
C THR A 75 -9.30 7.44 -3.69
N ALA A 76 -10.31 8.15 -3.19
CA ALA A 76 -10.10 9.32 -2.34
C ALA A 76 -9.38 8.97 -1.03
N TYR A 77 -9.67 7.81 -0.45
CA TYR A 77 -9.00 7.37 0.77
C TYR A 77 -7.56 6.94 0.53
N LEU A 78 -7.28 6.19 -0.53
CA LEU A 78 -5.92 5.79 -0.89
C LEU A 78 -5.04 7.01 -1.18
N ASN A 79 -5.56 8.01 -1.89
CA ASN A 79 -4.83 9.26 -2.17
C ASN A 79 -4.61 10.09 -0.90
N LEU A 80 -5.61 10.17 0.00
CA LEU A 80 -5.44 10.80 1.31
C LEU A 80 -4.33 10.11 2.11
N MET A 81 -4.31 8.79 2.10
CA MET A 81 -3.32 7.99 2.82
C MET A 81 -1.92 8.18 2.28
N ASP A 82 -1.74 8.13 0.95
CA ASP A 82 -0.45 8.39 0.31
C ASP A 82 0.07 9.79 0.65
N LYS A 83 -0.82 10.79 0.61
CA LYS A 83 -0.48 12.16 1.01
C LYS A 83 0.02 12.24 2.46
N ILE A 84 -0.74 11.69 3.41
CA ILE A 84 -0.38 11.71 4.84
C ILE A 84 0.95 10.98 5.08
N VAL A 85 1.16 9.83 4.43
CA VAL A 85 2.40 9.05 4.58
C VAL A 85 3.61 9.83 4.04
N ARG A 86 3.46 10.50 2.90
CA ARG A 86 4.53 11.36 2.34
C ARG A 86 4.86 12.52 3.27
N GLU A 87 3.85 13.22 3.79
CA GLU A 87 4.04 14.34 4.72
C GLU A 87 4.80 13.89 5.98
N LYS A 88 4.34 12.80 6.62
CA LYS A 88 5.02 12.26 7.81
C LYS A 88 6.44 11.77 7.52
N PHE A 89 6.67 11.22 6.33
CA PHE A 89 8.01 10.79 5.95
C PHE A 89 8.95 11.99 5.76
N GLU A 90 8.49 13.08 5.15
CA GLU A 90 9.28 14.30 5.05
C GLU A 90 9.52 14.96 6.42
N GLU A 91 8.54 14.94 7.31
CA GLU A 91 8.72 15.33 8.72
C GLU A 91 9.81 14.50 9.41
N LEU A 92 9.77 13.16 9.24
CA LEU A 92 10.79 12.26 9.77
C LEU A 92 12.19 12.63 9.24
N LYS A 93 12.33 12.88 7.94
CA LYS A 93 13.60 13.32 7.34
C LYS A 93 14.06 14.68 7.88
N SER A 94 13.14 15.60 8.13
CA SER A 94 13.48 16.93 8.66
C SER A 94 13.93 16.88 10.13
N SER A 95 13.52 15.86 10.88
CA SER A 95 13.81 15.72 12.32
C SER A 95 15.28 15.47 12.68
N ILE A 96 16.15 15.25 11.69
CA ILE A 96 17.61 14.99 11.82
C ILE A 96 18.34 16.00 12.71
N LEU A 97 17.82 17.23 12.82
CA LEU A 97 18.44 18.32 13.57
C LEU A 97 18.20 18.27 15.08
N ASN A 98 17.31 17.40 15.56
CA ASN A 98 16.92 17.34 16.97
C ASN A 98 17.68 16.22 17.71
N LYS A 99 18.22 16.51 18.89
CA LYS A 99 19.01 15.55 19.72
C LYS A 99 18.23 14.27 20.09
N ASP A 100 16.90 14.34 20.15
CA ASP A 100 15.97 13.20 20.35
C ASP A 100 15.10 12.96 19.10
N SER A 101 15.71 12.93 17.93
CA SER A 101 14.98 12.80 16.67
C SER A 101 14.22 11.48 16.56
N GLU A 102 12.99 11.54 16.04
CA GLU A 102 12.22 10.35 15.61
C GLU A 102 13.01 9.46 14.64
N LEU A 103 13.95 10.06 13.90
CA LEU A 103 14.90 9.32 13.08
C LEU A 103 15.78 8.36 13.90
N LYS A 104 16.27 8.76 15.07
CA LYS A 104 17.10 7.89 15.90
C LYS A 104 16.32 6.67 16.37
N LYS A 105 15.06 6.87 16.79
CA LYS A 105 14.13 5.78 17.13
C LYS A 105 13.91 4.85 15.95
N TYR A 106 13.70 5.40 14.76
CA TYR A 106 13.57 4.62 13.54
C TYR A 106 14.81 3.75 13.27
N ILE A 107 16.02 4.32 13.37
CA ILE A 107 17.26 3.57 13.19
C ILE A 107 17.45 2.49 14.26
N GLU A 108 17.04 2.75 15.50
CA GLU A 108 17.06 1.77 16.59
C GLU A 108 16.10 0.59 16.34
N MET A 109 14.95 0.83 15.69
CA MET A 109 13.99 -0.21 15.29
C MET A 109 14.48 -1.09 14.12
N LEU A 110 15.52 -0.68 13.38
CA LEU A 110 16.10 -1.51 12.33
C LEU A 110 16.85 -2.71 12.95
N PRO A 111 16.81 -3.90 12.32
CA PRO A 111 17.60 -5.04 12.77
C PRO A 111 19.10 -4.72 12.79
N ASP A 112 19.85 -5.30 13.73
CA ASP A 112 21.30 -4.99 13.88
C ASP A 112 22.15 -5.42 12.68
N PHE A 113 21.68 -6.41 11.93
CA PHE A 113 22.32 -6.82 10.67
C PHE A 113 22.01 -5.88 9.50
N SER A 114 21.09 -4.92 9.66
CA SER A 114 20.71 -3.96 8.61
C SER A 114 21.90 -3.12 8.19
N MET A 115 22.21 -3.16 6.89
CA MET A 115 23.24 -2.31 6.29
C MET A 115 22.93 -0.83 6.51
N LEU A 116 21.64 -0.46 6.51
CA LEU A 116 21.19 0.91 6.77
C LEU A 116 21.58 1.39 8.16
N LYS A 117 21.39 0.55 9.19
CA LYS A 117 21.75 0.88 10.58
C LYS A 117 23.26 1.04 10.74
N LYS A 118 24.05 0.15 10.14
CA LYS A 118 25.51 0.20 10.18
C LYS A 118 26.07 1.45 9.48
N GLU A 119 25.55 1.78 8.30
CA GLU A 119 25.96 2.98 7.57
C GLU A 119 25.60 4.26 8.32
N PHE A 120 24.41 4.33 8.93
CA PHE A 120 24.00 5.47 9.73
C PHE A 120 24.98 5.75 10.87
N TYR A 121 25.31 4.74 11.69
CA TYR A 121 26.26 4.92 12.79
C TYR A 121 27.68 5.25 12.32
N ARG A 122 28.10 4.75 11.15
CA ARG A 122 29.37 5.15 10.54
C ARG A 122 29.40 6.64 10.20
N ILE A 123 28.30 7.19 9.68
CA ILE A 123 28.21 8.61 9.31
C ILE A 123 28.10 9.52 10.54
N VAL A 124 27.38 9.09 11.58
CA VAL A 124 27.19 9.86 12.81
C VAL A 124 28.49 10.01 13.61
N ASN A 125 29.43 9.07 13.48
CA ASN A 125 30.73 9.12 14.15
C ASN A 125 31.79 9.99 13.41
N ASP A 126 31.42 10.65 12.31
CA ASP A 126 32.30 11.51 11.50
C ASP A 126 32.11 13.00 11.83
N ASN A 127 33.13 13.83 11.61
CA ASN A 127 33.00 15.28 11.73
C ASN A 127 32.09 15.81 10.58
N ASP A 128 31.24 16.80 10.88
CA ASP A 128 30.20 17.34 9.99
C ASP A 128 29.11 16.31 9.59
N TYR A 129 28.66 15.48 10.55
CA TYR A 129 27.67 14.43 10.31
C TYR A 129 26.31 14.95 9.85
N VAL A 130 25.90 16.17 10.22
CA VAL A 130 24.53 16.66 9.98
C VAL A 130 24.19 16.71 8.49
N LYS A 131 25.07 17.26 7.65
CA LYS A 131 24.86 17.35 6.21
C LYS A 131 24.94 15.98 5.54
N LYS A 132 25.87 15.12 6.00
CA LYS A 132 26.05 13.76 5.49
C LYS A 132 24.85 12.87 5.83
N VAL A 133 24.34 12.91 7.06
CA VAL A 133 23.15 12.18 7.51
C VAL A 133 21.92 12.65 6.73
N ARG A 134 21.72 13.95 6.52
CA ARG A 134 20.62 14.46 5.71
C ARG A 134 20.61 13.89 4.30
N ASN A 135 21.74 13.98 3.60
CA ASN A 135 21.86 13.44 2.25
C ASN A 135 21.69 11.92 2.24
N TRP A 136 22.21 11.22 3.24
CA TRP A 136 22.06 9.77 3.34
C TRP A 136 20.60 9.37 3.56
N VAL A 137 19.90 10.01 4.49
CA VAL A 137 18.48 9.75 4.79
C VAL A 137 17.61 9.99 3.57
N GLN A 138 17.83 11.09 2.85
CA GLN A 138 17.07 11.42 1.63
C GLN A 138 17.22 10.38 0.52
N ASN A 139 18.40 9.74 0.44
CA ASN A 139 18.72 8.83 -0.65
C ASN A 139 18.53 7.34 -0.32
N ASN A 140 18.51 6.97 0.97
CA ASN A 140 18.59 5.57 1.38
C ASN A 140 17.39 5.07 2.18
N LEU A 141 16.59 5.94 2.82
CA LEU A 141 15.41 5.49 3.55
C LEU A 141 14.22 5.28 2.60
N PRO A 142 13.63 4.06 2.55
CA PRO A 142 12.40 3.83 1.81
C PRO A 142 11.18 4.09 2.69
N THR A 143 10.08 4.53 2.07
CA THR A 143 8.74 4.40 2.64
C THR A 143 8.21 2.99 2.46
N GLY A 144 7.40 2.54 3.43
CA GLY A 144 6.69 1.28 3.36
C GLY A 144 5.59 1.34 2.31
N SER A 145 5.36 0.22 1.60
CA SER A 145 4.25 0.16 0.63
C SER A 145 2.90 0.13 1.34
N ILE A 146 1.93 0.77 0.71
CA ILE A 146 0.51 0.72 1.06
C ILE A 146 -0.13 -0.28 0.09
N ASP A 147 0.01 -1.57 0.38
CA ASP A 147 -0.59 -2.59 -0.46
C ASP A 147 -2.09 -2.72 -0.13
N VAL A 148 -2.88 -3.21 -1.09
CA VAL A 148 -4.34 -3.36 -0.90
C VAL A 148 -4.75 -4.81 -1.09
N ASN A 149 -5.88 -5.21 -0.53
CA ASN A 149 -6.43 -6.55 -0.69
C ASN A 149 -7.90 -6.50 -1.12
N ILE A 150 -8.24 -7.35 -2.08
CA ILE A 150 -9.61 -7.62 -2.51
C ILE A 150 -9.88 -9.12 -2.39
N MET A 151 -11.00 -9.48 -1.74
CA MET A 151 -11.47 -10.87 -1.73
C MET A 151 -12.32 -11.13 -2.97
N THR A 152 -11.85 -11.99 -3.86
CA THR A 152 -12.44 -12.18 -5.20
C THR A 152 -13.77 -12.95 -5.18
N LYS A 153 -14.01 -13.75 -4.13
CA LYS A 153 -15.26 -14.49 -3.90
C LYS A 153 -16.42 -13.62 -3.42
N VAL A 154 -16.15 -12.42 -2.92
CA VAL A 154 -17.17 -11.51 -2.36
C VAL A 154 -17.34 -10.33 -3.30
N ASP A 155 -17.78 -10.62 -4.53
CA ASP A 155 -18.10 -9.63 -5.55
C ASP A 155 -19.62 -9.46 -5.65
N LYS A 156 -20.19 -8.75 -4.68
CA LYS A 156 -21.63 -8.55 -4.56
C LYS A 156 -22.16 -7.71 -5.73
N GLU A 157 -23.26 -8.17 -6.32
CA GLU A 157 -23.97 -7.44 -7.37
C GLU A 157 -24.74 -6.25 -6.79
N ASN A 158 -24.67 -5.12 -7.49
CA ASN A 158 -25.33 -3.89 -7.07
C ASN A 158 -26.48 -3.52 -8.01
N TYR A 159 -27.46 -2.79 -7.47
CA TYR A 159 -28.72 -2.46 -8.14
C TYR A 159 -29.00 -0.96 -8.00
N ASN A 160 -29.63 -0.38 -9.01
CA ASN A 160 -30.19 0.97 -8.97
C ASN A 160 -31.70 0.94 -9.24
N LYS A 161 -32.34 2.12 -9.33
CA LYS A 161 -33.78 2.23 -9.63
C LYS A 161 -34.20 1.61 -10.98
N LYS A 162 -33.25 1.42 -11.90
CA LYS A 162 -33.46 0.82 -13.23
C LYS A 162 -33.15 -0.69 -13.26
N GLY A 163 -32.75 -1.27 -12.13
CA GLY A 163 -32.44 -2.69 -12.00
C GLY A 163 -30.97 -2.97 -11.73
N LYS A 164 -30.50 -4.15 -12.15
CA LYS A 164 -29.14 -4.63 -11.93
C LYS A 164 -28.12 -3.76 -12.68
N LEU A 165 -27.05 -3.37 -12.01
CA LEU A 165 -25.95 -2.64 -12.62
C LEU A 165 -25.01 -3.56 -13.40
N PRO A 166 -24.23 -3.02 -14.36
CA PRO A 166 -23.14 -3.76 -14.99
C PRO A 166 -22.12 -4.28 -13.95
N ILE A 167 -21.41 -5.35 -14.30
CA ILE A 167 -20.50 -6.05 -13.38
C ILE A 167 -19.38 -5.15 -12.80
N GLU A 168 -18.99 -4.11 -13.53
CA GLU A 168 -17.99 -3.14 -13.07
C GLU A 168 -18.41 -2.40 -11.79
N TYR A 169 -19.71 -2.34 -11.50
CA TYR A 169 -20.26 -1.75 -10.28
C TYR A 169 -20.38 -2.76 -9.13
N ASN A 170 -20.03 -4.02 -9.33
CA ASN A 170 -19.93 -4.98 -8.24
C ASN A 170 -18.81 -4.59 -7.27
N ASP A 171 -18.91 -5.07 -6.03
CA ASP A 171 -18.05 -4.64 -4.94
C ASP A 171 -16.54 -4.82 -5.20
N ALA A 172 -16.11 -5.97 -5.75
CA ALA A 172 -14.70 -6.23 -6.02
C ALA A 172 -14.20 -5.47 -7.25
N HIS A 173 -15.04 -5.33 -8.27
CA HIS A 173 -14.72 -4.56 -9.48
C HIS A 173 -14.60 -3.06 -9.17
N ALA A 174 -15.52 -2.52 -8.37
CA ALA A 174 -15.46 -1.14 -7.90
C ALA A 174 -14.23 -0.90 -7.00
N ALA A 175 -13.85 -1.86 -6.16
CA ALA A 175 -12.64 -1.77 -5.37
C ALA A 175 -11.36 -1.81 -6.22
N LEU A 176 -11.32 -2.68 -7.24
CA LEU A 176 -10.20 -2.75 -8.19
C LEU A 176 -10.07 -1.43 -8.95
N ARG A 177 -11.18 -0.90 -9.48
CA ARG A 177 -11.21 0.41 -10.15
C ARG A 177 -10.75 1.53 -9.21
N GLY A 178 -11.26 1.54 -7.98
CA GLY A 178 -10.86 2.52 -6.97
C GLY A 178 -9.35 2.52 -6.70
N PHE A 179 -8.74 1.33 -6.62
CA PHE A 179 -7.30 1.16 -6.50
C PHE A 179 -6.55 1.59 -7.77
N ALA A 180 -7.03 1.16 -8.94
CA ALA A 180 -6.41 1.47 -10.23
C ALA A 180 -6.37 2.98 -10.49
N MET A 181 -7.43 3.70 -10.14
CA MET A 181 -7.56 5.16 -10.28
C MET A 181 -6.84 5.97 -9.20
N SER A 182 -6.28 5.33 -8.17
CA SER A 182 -5.53 6.02 -7.12
C SER A 182 -4.11 6.37 -7.56
N ASP A 183 -3.48 7.33 -6.89
CA ASP A 183 -2.11 7.77 -7.16
C ASP A 183 -1.05 6.79 -6.65
N LEU A 184 -1.49 5.75 -5.94
CA LEU A 184 -0.64 4.83 -5.22
C LEU A 184 0.23 3.95 -6.12
N GLU A 185 1.51 3.80 -5.80
CA GLU A 185 2.41 2.87 -6.48
C GLU A 185 2.63 1.63 -5.61
N SER A 186 1.74 0.65 -5.72
CA SER A 186 1.75 -0.51 -4.82
C SER A 186 1.12 -1.76 -5.43
N SER A 187 0.97 -2.80 -4.63
CA SER A 187 0.43 -4.09 -5.05
C SER A 187 -1.01 -4.27 -4.59
N ILE A 188 -1.83 -4.84 -5.47
CA ILE A 188 -3.12 -5.42 -5.10
C ILE A 188 -2.96 -6.92 -4.87
N ILE A 189 -3.44 -7.37 -3.72
CA ILE A 189 -3.48 -8.76 -3.30
C ILE A 189 -4.88 -9.31 -3.57
N LEU A 190 -4.97 -10.25 -4.51
CA LEU A 190 -6.21 -10.95 -4.82
C LEU A 190 -6.29 -12.22 -3.97
N SER A 191 -7.28 -12.25 -3.08
CA SER A 191 -7.48 -13.33 -2.11
C SER A 191 -8.73 -14.15 -2.40
N ALA A 192 -8.77 -15.36 -1.83
CA ALA A 192 -9.93 -16.25 -1.80
C ALA A 192 -10.31 -16.96 -3.13
N GLY A 193 -9.48 -16.90 -4.18
CA GLY A 193 -9.64 -17.71 -5.39
C GLY A 193 -9.55 -16.90 -6.68
N LEU A 194 -9.71 -17.58 -7.82
CA LEU A 194 -9.72 -16.97 -9.15
C LEU A 194 -11.15 -16.50 -9.50
N ASN A 195 -11.27 -15.25 -9.94
CA ASN A 195 -12.50 -14.70 -10.52
C ASN A 195 -12.14 -14.18 -11.93
N PRO A 196 -12.34 -14.99 -13.00
CA PRO A 196 -11.89 -14.63 -14.35
C PRO A 196 -12.39 -13.28 -14.84
N ARG A 197 -13.60 -12.87 -14.41
CA ARG A 197 -14.19 -11.59 -14.80
C ARG A 197 -13.44 -10.40 -14.18
N LEU A 198 -13.10 -10.51 -12.90
CA LEU A 198 -12.30 -9.50 -12.22
C LEU A 198 -10.89 -9.38 -12.82
N TYR A 199 -10.30 -10.52 -13.22
CA TYR A 199 -8.97 -10.55 -13.82
C TYR A 199 -8.98 -9.92 -15.22
N GLY A 200 -9.97 -10.26 -16.05
CA GLY A 200 -10.16 -9.59 -17.35
C GLY A 200 -10.43 -8.09 -17.20
N TYR A 201 -11.09 -7.67 -16.12
CA TYR A 201 -11.32 -6.25 -15.86
C TYR A 201 -10.02 -5.47 -15.56
N ILE A 202 -8.95 -6.13 -15.08
CA ILE A 202 -7.63 -5.49 -14.86
C ILE A 202 -7.04 -4.97 -16.17
N GLU A 203 -7.30 -5.66 -17.28
CA GLU A 203 -6.73 -5.31 -18.60
C GLU A 203 -7.12 -3.91 -19.07
N ASN A 204 -8.23 -3.37 -18.54
CA ASN A 204 -8.72 -2.02 -18.85
C ASN A 204 -7.86 -0.89 -18.23
N PHE A 205 -6.90 -1.21 -17.36
CA PHE A 205 -6.15 -0.22 -16.59
C PHE A 205 -4.66 -0.23 -16.95
N LYS A 206 -4.21 0.83 -17.64
CA LYS A 206 -2.83 0.97 -18.12
C LYS A 206 -1.75 0.87 -17.02
N ASP A 207 -2.08 1.28 -15.79
CA ASP A 207 -1.11 1.35 -14.69
C ASP A 207 -0.66 -0.05 -14.20
N PHE A 208 -1.31 -1.13 -14.65
CA PHE A 208 -0.89 -2.51 -14.41
C PHE A 208 0.13 -3.05 -15.41
N TYR A 209 0.42 -2.28 -16.46
CA TYR A 209 1.42 -2.62 -17.48
C TYR A 209 2.73 -1.87 -17.22
N PRO A 210 3.87 -2.39 -17.71
CA PRO A 210 5.13 -1.67 -17.64
C PRO A 210 5.05 -0.38 -18.47
N ASP A 211 5.60 0.70 -17.93
CA ASP A 211 5.83 1.94 -18.67
C ASP A 211 7.01 1.81 -19.65
N GLU A 212 7.34 2.89 -20.35
CA GLU A 212 8.47 2.96 -21.29
C GLU A 212 9.84 2.63 -20.64
N LYS A 213 9.93 2.73 -19.31
CA LYS A 213 11.14 2.40 -18.53
C LYS A 213 11.08 0.99 -17.93
N GLY A 214 10.06 0.21 -18.27
CA GLY A 214 9.83 -1.14 -17.74
C GLY A 214 9.29 -1.15 -16.30
N GLN A 215 8.81 -0.03 -15.78
CA GLN A 215 8.30 0.09 -14.41
C GLN A 215 6.80 -0.14 -14.37
N ILE A 216 6.36 -1.04 -13.48
CA ILE A 216 4.94 -1.33 -13.26
C ILE A 216 4.49 -0.57 -12.00
N LYS A 217 3.52 0.32 -12.19
CA LYS A 217 2.98 1.18 -11.12
C LYS A 217 2.06 0.40 -10.17
N LYS A 218 1.17 -0.45 -10.72
CA LYS A 218 0.20 -1.26 -9.96
C LYS A 218 0.54 -2.73 -10.16
N LYS A 219 1.00 -3.40 -9.11
CA LYS A 219 1.43 -4.81 -9.17
C LYS A 219 0.31 -5.72 -8.73
N ILE A 220 0.29 -6.95 -9.24
CA ILE A 220 -0.69 -7.96 -8.84
C ILE A 220 0.05 -9.01 -8.01
N ALA A 221 -0.48 -9.32 -6.84
CA ALA A 221 -0.07 -10.45 -6.02
C ALA A 221 -1.27 -11.38 -5.84
N ILE A 222 -1.09 -12.67 -6.09
CA ILE A 222 -2.16 -13.65 -5.94
C ILE A 222 -1.91 -14.45 -4.65
N LYS A 223 -2.86 -14.40 -3.71
CA LYS A 223 -2.78 -15.22 -2.51
C LYS A 223 -3.32 -16.62 -2.82
N VAL A 224 -2.39 -17.57 -2.95
CA VAL A 224 -2.69 -19.00 -3.10
C VAL A 224 -2.66 -19.69 -1.73
N SER A 225 -3.56 -20.65 -1.52
CA SER A 225 -3.66 -21.42 -0.27
C SER A 225 -2.79 -22.68 -0.25
N ASP A 226 -2.32 -23.16 -1.41
CA ASP A 226 -1.49 -24.37 -1.56
C ASP A 226 -0.44 -24.12 -2.65
N TYR A 227 0.78 -24.63 -2.43
CA TYR A 227 1.92 -24.60 -3.35
C TYR A 227 1.60 -25.22 -4.71
N ARG A 228 0.76 -26.27 -4.76
CA ARG A 228 0.35 -26.91 -6.03
C ARG A 228 -0.40 -25.93 -6.94
N SER A 229 -1.16 -25.01 -6.35
CA SER A 229 -1.88 -23.97 -7.07
C SER A 229 -0.97 -22.86 -7.61
N ALA A 230 0.26 -22.73 -7.09
CA ALA A 230 1.27 -21.78 -7.58
C ALA A 230 1.97 -22.29 -8.85
N GLY A 231 2.11 -23.61 -9.01
CA GLY A 231 2.79 -24.24 -10.14
C GLY A 231 2.10 -24.07 -11.50
N CYS A 232 0.85 -23.58 -11.52
CA CYS A 232 0.14 -23.24 -12.75
C CYS A 232 0.53 -21.88 -13.34
N PHE A 233 1.32 -21.07 -12.63
CA PHE A 233 1.81 -19.79 -13.14
C PHE A 233 3.24 -19.95 -13.66
N GLU A 234 3.43 -19.79 -14.98
CA GLU A 234 4.75 -19.89 -15.58
C GLU A 234 5.72 -18.82 -15.02
N PRO A 235 7.02 -19.15 -14.80
CA PRO A 235 8.02 -18.26 -14.22
C PRO A 235 8.29 -16.97 -15.02
N ASN A 236 7.84 -16.89 -16.28
CA ASN A 236 8.08 -15.76 -17.18
C ASN A 236 7.01 -14.66 -17.11
N SER A 237 5.97 -14.83 -16.30
CA SER A 237 5.06 -13.74 -15.96
C SER A 237 5.69 -12.86 -14.88
N VAL A 238 5.53 -11.54 -14.96
CA VAL A 238 6.12 -10.53 -14.02
C VAL A 238 5.42 -10.57 -12.63
N LEU A 239 5.06 -11.76 -12.17
CA LEU A 239 4.51 -12.07 -10.85
C LEU A 239 5.67 -12.36 -9.91
N SER A 240 6.12 -11.32 -9.20
CA SER A 240 7.02 -11.48 -8.05
C SER A 240 6.28 -12.24 -6.94
N LEU A 241 6.35 -13.57 -6.96
CA LEU A 241 6.06 -14.41 -5.79
C LEU A 241 7.09 -14.08 -4.71
N ARG A 242 6.74 -13.19 -3.77
CA ARG A 242 7.51 -13.01 -2.54
C ARG A 242 7.31 -14.25 -1.67
N ASN A 243 8.19 -15.23 -1.84
CA ASN A 243 8.35 -16.34 -0.90
C ASN A 243 8.92 -15.81 0.42
N HIS A 244 8.07 -15.56 1.40
CA HIS A 244 8.47 -15.56 2.81
C HIS A 244 7.41 -16.31 3.62
N TYR A 245 7.55 -17.63 3.64
CA TYR A 245 7.01 -18.47 4.70
C TYR A 245 7.89 -18.26 5.94
N HIS A 246 7.43 -17.47 6.90
CA HIS A 246 7.72 -17.75 8.29
C HIS A 246 6.44 -18.29 8.91
N LEU A 247 6.48 -19.59 9.18
CA LEU A 247 5.52 -20.30 10.02
C LEU A 247 5.36 -19.51 11.34
N LEU A 248 4.17 -18.97 11.56
CA LEU A 248 3.68 -18.67 12.89
C LEU A 248 2.71 -19.81 13.24
N SER A 249 3.24 -20.79 13.96
CA SER A 249 2.48 -21.62 14.89
C SER A 249 2.15 -20.81 16.13
#